data_AF-A0A9W6HIE8-F1
#
_entry.id   AF-A0A9W6HIE8-F1
#
_cell.length_a   1.000
_cell.length_b   1.000
_cell.length_c   1.000
_cell.angle_alpha   90.00
_cell.angle_beta   90.00
_cell.angle_gamma   90.00
#
_symmetry.space_group_name_H-M   'P 1'
#
loop_
_entity.id
_entity.type
_entity.pdbx_description
1 polymer ?
#
loop_
_entity_poly.entity_id
_entity_poly.type
_entity_poly.pdbx_seq_one_letter_code
_entity_poly.pdbx_strand_id
1 'polypeptide(L)'
;MGVITLALIAAGWQSAEHAEPQLWVIVACAVTIALGTYMGGWRIIRTLGKGLTDVKPAQGFSAEASTASTILASSALGFALSTTQVASGSVIGSGLGRRGSTVRWRTAGRIAIGWLLTLPASGAVGALAALLVVWFGAVGIIVDAVLAVAIVLVLFLRSRRDEVHAGNAMSEVADSGLAVDVPSDPPPTRRQRREKAAAAAHTPTREEDR
;
A
#
# COMPACT_ATOMS: atom_id res chain seq x y z
N MET A 1 13.10 -13.60 -4.36
CA MET A 1 13.22 -14.67 -5.36
C MET A 1 14.34 -14.37 -6.34
N GLY A 2 14.21 -13.39 -7.27
CA GLY A 2 15.23 -13.13 -8.31
C GLY A 2 16.67 -12.94 -7.83
N VAL A 3 16.90 -12.11 -6.81
CA VAL A 3 18.26 -11.90 -6.24
C VAL A 3 18.86 -13.18 -5.66
N ILE A 4 18.03 -14.01 -5.01
CA ILE A 4 18.48 -15.30 -4.45
C ILE A 4 18.83 -16.27 -5.57
N THR A 5 17.99 -16.35 -6.62
CA THR A 5 18.28 -17.17 -7.81
C THR A 5 19.58 -16.73 -8.49
N LEU A 6 19.79 -15.41 -8.65
CA LEU A 6 21.04 -14.87 -9.20
C LEU A 6 22.25 -15.21 -8.33
N ALA A 7 22.12 -15.15 -7.00
CA ALA A 7 23.18 -15.56 -6.09
C ALA A 7 23.50 -17.07 -6.20
N LEU A 8 22.48 -17.92 -6.34
CA LEU A 8 22.65 -19.36 -6.54
C LEU A 8 23.34 -19.70 -7.86
N ILE A 9 22.99 -18.98 -8.94
CA ILE A 9 23.65 -19.12 -10.24
C ILE A 9 25.11 -18.65 -10.11
N ALA A 10 25.36 -17.49 -9.50
CA ALA A 10 26.71 -16.96 -9.30
C ALA A 10 27.60 -17.88 -8.44
N ALA A 11 27.01 -18.59 -7.48
CA ALA A 11 27.69 -19.59 -6.64
C ALA A 11 27.90 -20.94 -7.34
N GLY A 12 27.36 -21.14 -8.55
CA GLY A 12 27.42 -22.40 -9.29
C GLY A 12 26.48 -23.49 -8.77
N TRP A 13 25.54 -23.15 -7.88
CA TRP A 13 24.56 -24.09 -7.32
C TRP A 13 23.32 -24.24 -8.19
N GLN A 14 23.17 -23.40 -9.22
CA GLN A 14 22.11 -23.47 -10.21
C GLN A 14 22.68 -23.18 -11.60
N SER A 15 22.27 -23.97 -12.61
CA SER A 15 22.68 -23.74 -14.00
C SER A 15 22.04 -22.46 -14.55
N ALA A 16 22.83 -21.67 -15.27
CA ALA A 16 22.37 -20.46 -15.96
C ALA A 16 21.38 -20.77 -17.10
N GLU A 17 21.39 -22.00 -17.64
CA GLU A 17 20.45 -22.44 -18.68
C GLU A 17 19.02 -22.63 -18.15
N HIS A 18 18.89 -22.91 -16.85
CA HIS A 18 17.61 -23.07 -16.16
C HIS A 18 17.46 -21.97 -15.10
N ALA A 19 17.29 -20.73 -15.56
CA ALA A 19 17.22 -19.54 -14.72
C ALA A 19 15.92 -19.41 -13.89
N GLU A 20 15.04 -20.41 -13.93
CA GLU A 20 13.80 -20.39 -13.16
C GLU A 20 14.07 -20.56 -11.65
N PRO A 21 13.41 -19.79 -10.77
CA PRO A 21 13.58 -19.93 -9.33
C PRO A 21 13.21 -21.34 -8.84
N GLN A 22 14.08 -21.97 -8.06
CA GLN A 22 13.79 -23.28 -7.46
C GLN A 22 12.60 -23.19 -6.50
N LEU A 23 11.80 -24.26 -6.44
CA LEU A 23 10.55 -24.28 -5.67
C LEU A 23 10.74 -23.91 -4.19
N TRP A 24 11.83 -24.37 -3.55
CA TRP A 24 12.11 -24.03 -2.15
C TRP A 24 12.39 -22.54 -1.95
N VAL A 25 13.02 -21.86 -2.94
CA VAL A 25 13.26 -20.41 -2.90
C VAL A 25 11.92 -19.68 -2.94
N ILE A 26 10.99 -20.15 -3.78
CA ILE A 26 9.64 -19.60 -3.91
C ILE A 26 8.91 -19.74 -2.58
N VAL A 27 8.86 -20.94 -2.02
CA VAL A 27 8.17 -21.23 -0.75
C VAL A 27 8.78 -20.44 0.41
N ALA A 28 10.11 -20.40 0.53
CA ALA A 28 10.80 -19.65 1.57
C ALA A 28 10.50 -18.14 1.48
N CYS A 29 10.52 -17.58 0.27
CA CYS A 29 10.15 -16.18 0.04
C CYS A 29 8.68 -15.93 0.42
N ALA A 30 7.76 -16.81 0.00
CA ALA A 30 6.34 -16.66 0.28
C ALA A 30 6.04 -16.69 1.79
N VAL A 31 6.62 -17.65 2.52
CA VAL A 31 6.49 -17.75 3.98
C VAL A 31 7.06 -16.52 4.66
N THR A 32 8.23 -16.05 4.24
CA THR A 32 8.88 -14.85 4.82
C THR A 32 8.03 -13.59 4.60
N ILE A 33 7.45 -13.42 3.41
CA ILE A 33 6.56 -12.29 3.09
C ILE A 33 5.27 -12.38 3.92
N ALA A 34 4.67 -13.58 4.04
CA ALA A 34 3.47 -13.78 4.84
C ALA A 34 3.73 -13.47 6.32
N LEU A 35 4.86 -13.95 6.87
CA LEU A 35 5.26 -13.70 8.24
C LEU A 35 5.52 -12.21 8.48
N GLY A 36 6.22 -11.53 7.57
CA GLY A 36 6.49 -10.10 7.66
C GLY A 36 5.21 -9.25 7.61
N THR A 37 4.25 -9.64 6.76
CA THR A 37 2.94 -8.97 6.66
C THR A 37 2.15 -9.13 7.95
N TYR A 38 2.15 -10.33 8.53
CA TYR A 38 1.48 -10.62 9.80
C TYR A 38 2.07 -9.82 10.98
N MET A 39 3.40 -9.65 11.02
CA MET A 39 4.10 -9.05 12.16
C MET A 39 4.04 -7.51 12.23
N GLY A 40 3.80 -6.78 11.13
CA GLY A 40 4.14 -5.34 11.13
C GLY A 40 3.43 -4.41 10.15
N GLY A 41 2.37 -4.83 9.45
CA GLY A 41 1.72 -4.01 8.41
C GLY A 41 0.93 -2.78 8.90
N TRP A 42 0.64 -2.67 10.20
CA TRP A 42 -0.35 -1.73 10.74
C TRP A 42 -0.07 -0.25 10.44
N ARG A 43 1.20 0.17 10.50
CA ARG A 43 1.59 1.56 10.20
C ARG A 43 1.40 1.90 8.72
N ILE A 44 1.67 0.94 7.84
CA ILE A 44 1.45 1.08 6.40
C ILE A 44 -0.05 1.17 6.12
N ILE A 45 -0.85 0.29 6.73
CA ILE A 45 -2.31 0.30 6.57
C ILE A 45 -2.92 1.63 7.00
N ARG A 46 -2.52 2.18 8.16
CA ARG A 46 -2.95 3.53 8.59
C ARG A 46 -2.58 4.60 7.57
N THR A 47 -1.33 4.57 7.09
CA THR A 47 -0.81 5.58 6.17
C THR A 47 -1.53 5.55 4.82
N LEU A 48 -1.82 4.35 4.30
CA LEU A 48 -2.54 4.19 3.03
C LEU A 48 -4.05 4.44 3.17
N GLY A 49 -4.66 4.00 4.27
CA GLY A 49 -6.11 4.08 4.48
C GLY A 49 -6.64 5.46 4.88
N LYS A 50 -5.85 6.23 5.64
CA LYS A 50 -6.20 7.61 6.09
C LYS A 50 -5.14 8.66 5.75
N GLY A 51 -3.88 8.27 5.75
CA GLY A 51 -2.75 9.20 5.61
C GLY A 51 -2.57 9.79 4.20
N LEU A 52 -3.11 9.12 3.17
CA LEU A 52 -2.98 9.50 1.76
C LEU A 52 -4.30 10.00 1.16
N THR A 53 -5.37 9.23 1.31
CA THR A 53 -6.76 9.59 1.00
C THR A 53 -7.66 8.80 1.94
N ASP A 54 -8.87 9.29 2.24
CA ASP A 54 -9.83 8.48 2.99
C ASP A 54 -10.39 7.36 2.10
N VAL A 55 -9.89 6.14 2.34
CA VAL A 55 -10.26 4.96 1.57
C VAL A 55 -11.56 4.37 2.13
N LYS A 56 -12.63 4.47 1.33
CA LYS A 56 -13.91 3.76 1.57
C LYS A 56 -13.86 2.35 0.98
N PRO A 57 -14.69 1.38 1.42
CA PRO A 57 -14.69 0.03 0.88
C PRO A 57 -14.77 -0.05 -0.66
N ALA A 58 -15.63 0.74 -1.28
CA ALA A 58 -15.72 0.81 -2.75
C ALA A 58 -14.44 1.34 -3.43
N GLN A 59 -13.74 2.28 -2.78
CA GLN A 59 -12.47 2.81 -3.29
C GLN A 59 -11.31 1.84 -3.06
N GLY A 60 -11.33 1.10 -1.96
CA GLY A 60 -10.42 -0.01 -1.71
C GLY A 60 -10.57 -1.08 -2.77
N PHE A 61 -11.81 -1.52 -3.05
CA PHE A 61 -12.08 -2.50 -4.11
C PHE A 61 -11.61 -1.99 -5.49
N SER A 62 -11.93 -0.75 -5.86
CA SER A 62 -11.47 -0.16 -7.12
C SER A 62 -9.95 -0.08 -7.21
N ALA A 63 -9.27 0.28 -6.11
CA ALA A 63 -7.82 0.38 -6.06
C ALA A 63 -7.15 -1.00 -6.19
N GLU A 64 -7.66 -2.02 -5.50
CA GLU A 64 -7.15 -3.39 -5.59
C GLU A 64 -7.40 -4.00 -6.97
N ALA A 65 -8.58 -3.80 -7.56
CA ALA A 65 -8.87 -4.27 -8.91
C ALA A 65 -7.94 -3.65 -9.94
N SER A 66 -7.70 -2.34 -9.87
CA SER A 66 -6.75 -1.64 -10.75
C SER A 66 -5.30 -2.13 -10.56
N THR A 67 -4.89 -2.32 -9.30
CA THR A 67 -3.56 -2.83 -8.94
C THR A 67 -3.35 -4.25 -9.47
N ALA A 68 -4.29 -5.16 -9.20
CA ALA A 68 -4.24 -6.54 -9.66
C ALA A 68 -4.21 -6.62 -11.19
N SER A 69 -5.05 -5.84 -11.88
CA SER A 69 -5.10 -5.80 -13.34
C SER A 69 -3.77 -5.33 -13.94
N THR A 70 -3.17 -4.29 -13.37
CA THR A 70 -1.88 -3.74 -13.81
C THR A 70 -0.74 -4.73 -13.58
N ILE A 71 -0.70 -5.36 -12.39
CA ILE A 71 0.33 -6.35 -12.06
C ILE A 71 0.21 -7.57 -12.98
N LEU A 72 -1.01 -8.06 -13.22
CA LEU A 72 -1.23 -9.22 -14.07
C LEU A 72 -0.87 -8.92 -15.52
N ALA A 73 -1.28 -7.76 -16.06
CA ALA A 73 -0.92 -7.33 -17.40
C ALA A 73 0.60 -7.22 -17.58
N SER A 74 1.29 -6.58 -16.64
CA SER A 74 2.75 -6.46 -16.69
C SER A 74 3.45 -7.80 -16.55
N SER A 75 2.93 -8.70 -15.70
CA SER A 75 3.46 -10.06 -15.54
C SER A 75 3.32 -10.86 -16.84
N ALA A 76 2.19 -10.73 -17.53
CA ALA A 76 1.97 -11.37 -18.83
C ALA A 76 2.89 -10.81 -19.94
N LEU A 77 3.25 -9.53 -19.85
CA LEU A 77 4.18 -8.87 -20.77
C LEU A 77 5.66 -9.09 -20.39
N GLY A 78 5.95 -9.70 -19.24
CA GLY A 78 7.31 -9.92 -18.75
C GLY A 78 8.03 -8.65 -18.27
N PHE A 79 7.30 -7.55 -18.01
CA PHE A 79 7.91 -6.31 -17.53
C PHE A 79 8.06 -6.30 -16.00
N ALA A 80 9.23 -5.86 -15.54
CA ALA A 80 9.47 -5.57 -14.14
C ALA A 80 8.77 -4.28 -13.75
N LEU A 81 7.95 -4.33 -12.69
CA LEU A 81 7.19 -3.20 -12.17
C LEU A 81 7.36 -3.09 -10.65
N SER A 82 7.17 -1.89 -10.10
CA SER A 82 7.11 -1.68 -8.66
C SER A 82 5.69 -1.83 -8.15
N THR A 83 5.39 -2.93 -7.45
CA THR A 83 4.06 -3.19 -6.87
C THR A 83 3.65 -2.09 -5.87
N THR A 84 4.62 -1.49 -5.17
CA THR A 84 4.35 -0.39 -4.23
C THR A 84 3.90 0.88 -4.95
N GLN A 85 4.50 1.21 -6.09
CA GLN A 85 4.11 2.38 -6.88
C GLN A 85 2.75 2.18 -7.53
N VAL A 86 2.50 0.98 -8.06
CA VAL A 86 1.20 0.64 -8.64
C VAL A 86 0.10 0.68 -7.58
N ALA A 87 0.28 0.01 -6.43
CA ALA A 87 -0.70 0.02 -5.36
C ALA A 87 -0.97 1.45 -4.82
N SER A 88 0.08 2.22 -4.54
CA SER A 88 -0.06 3.61 -4.05
C SER A 88 -0.73 4.51 -5.10
N GLY A 89 -0.38 4.34 -6.39
CA GLY A 89 -0.97 5.06 -7.50
C GLY A 89 -2.45 4.75 -7.68
N SER A 90 -2.84 3.48 -7.59
CA SER A 90 -4.25 3.05 -7.63
C SER A 90 -5.07 3.62 -6.47
N VAL A 91 -4.51 3.67 -5.26
CA VAL A 91 -5.16 4.29 -4.09
C VAL A 91 -5.34 5.79 -4.27
N ILE A 92 -4.32 6.50 -4.77
CA ILE A 92 -4.43 7.93 -5.10
C ILE A 92 -5.48 8.15 -6.19
N GLY A 93 -5.44 7.32 -7.25
CA GLY A 93 -6.36 7.41 -8.39
C GLY A 93 -7.82 7.19 -7.99
N SER A 94 -8.09 6.19 -7.16
CA SER A 94 -9.43 5.94 -6.62
C SER A 94 -9.90 7.13 -5.74
N GLY A 95 -9.00 7.69 -4.94
CA GLY A 95 -9.23 8.91 -4.17
C GLY A 95 -9.59 10.14 -5.02
N LEU A 96 -8.97 10.34 -6.18
CA LEU A 96 -9.22 11.48 -7.07
C LEU A 96 -10.59 11.41 -7.77
N GLY A 97 -11.08 10.21 -8.07
CA GLY A 97 -12.35 10.00 -8.77
C GLY A 97 -13.60 10.30 -7.93
N ARG A 98 -13.46 10.52 -6.62
CA ARG A 98 -14.59 10.68 -5.69
C ARG A 98 -14.88 12.14 -5.35
N ARG A 99 -16.14 12.57 -5.53
CA ARG A 99 -16.63 13.87 -5.05
C ARG A 99 -16.47 14.00 -3.53
N GLY A 100 -15.85 15.09 -3.09
CA GLY A 100 -15.57 15.36 -1.66
C GLY A 100 -14.43 14.51 -1.07
N SER A 101 -13.56 13.94 -1.91
CA SER A 101 -12.33 13.28 -1.48
C SER A 101 -11.15 14.21 -1.62
N THR A 102 -10.26 14.20 -0.63
CA THR A 102 -9.06 15.03 -0.63
C THR A 102 -7.82 14.16 -0.55
N VAL A 103 -6.96 14.25 -1.55
CA VAL A 103 -5.64 13.58 -1.54
C VAL A 103 -4.64 14.47 -0.82
N ARG A 104 -3.93 13.90 0.14
CA ARG A 104 -2.88 14.58 0.92
C ARG A 104 -1.57 14.57 0.14
N TRP A 105 -1.43 15.45 -0.84
CA TRP A 105 -0.24 15.56 -1.72
C TRP A 105 1.09 15.71 -0.99
N ARG A 106 1.11 16.36 0.18
CA ARG A 106 2.31 16.45 1.03
C ARG A 106 2.78 15.08 1.54
N THR A 107 1.85 14.15 1.81
CA THR A 107 2.19 12.78 2.19
C THR A 107 2.68 12.00 0.96
N ALA A 108 1.97 12.13 -0.17
CA ALA A 108 2.38 11.50 -1.43
C ALA A 108 3.80 11.90 -1.85
N GLY A 109 4.13 13.19 -1.79
CA GLY A 109 5.47 13.70 -2.09
C GLY A 109 6.55 13.16 -1.14
N ARG A 110 6.25 13.05 0.16
CA ARG A 110 7.18 12.44 1.13
C ARG A 110 7.46 10.97 0.80
N ILE A 111 6.44 10.22 0.39
CA ILE A 111 6.58 8.82 -0.04
C ILE A 111 7.45 8.74 -1.32
N ALA A 112 7.18 9.59 -2.30
CA ALA A 112 7.93 9.63 -3.56
C ALA A 112 9.42 9.95 -3.36
N ILE A 113 9.73 10.93 -2.49
CA ILE A 113 11.12 11.23 -2.11
C ILE A 113 11.75 10.02 -1.42
N GLY A 114 11.01 9.33 -0.56
CA GLY A 114 11.45 8.08 0.06
C GLY A 114 11.86 7.02 -0.96
N TRP A 115 11.08 6.81 -2.03
CA TRP A 115 11.42 5.87 -3.09
C TRP A 115 12.72 6.24 -3.81
N LEU A 116 12.90 7.52 -4.15
CA LEU A 116 14.12 8.00 -4.79
C LEU A 116 15.34 7.88 -3.88
N LEU A 117 15.20 8.17 -2.59
CA LEU A 117 16.29 8.09 -1.62
C LEU A 117 16.67 6.64 -1.26
N THR A 118 15.74 5.70 -1.41
CA THR A 118 15.98 4.30 -1.08
C THR A 118 17.04 3.66 -1.99
N LEU A 119 17.08 4.01 -3.28
CA LEU A 119 18.06 3.47 -4.23
C LEU A 119 19.52 3.87 -3.92
N PRO A 120 19.88 5.15 -3.74
CA PRO A 120 21.25 5.52 -3.36
C PRO A 120 21.59 5.05 -1.95
N ALA A 121 20.62 5.03 -1.02
CA ALA A 121 20.85 4.53 0.33
C ALA A 121 21.18 3.03 0.32
N SER A 122 20.44 2.21 -0.43
CA SER A 122 20.72 0.78 -0.56
C SER A 122 22.04 0.51 -1.28
N GLY A 123 22.36 1.31 -2.31
CA GLY A 123 23.65 1.27 -2.99
C GLY A 123 24.82 1.60 -2.06
N ALA A 124 24.69 2.64 -1.22
CA ALA A 124 25.71 3.01 -0.24
C ALA A 124 25.92 1.92 0.82
N VAL A 125 24.84 1.35 1.36
CA VAL A 125 24.92 0.24 2.31
C VAL A 125 25.58 -0.99 1.68
N GLY A 126 25.19 -1.34 0.44
CA GLY A 126 25.80 -2.45 -0.29
C GLY A 126 27.29 -2.23 -0.59
N ALA A 127 27.68 -1.00 -0.96
CA ALA A 127 29.07 -0.64 -1.17
C ALA A 127 29.91 -0.74 0.11
N LEU A 128 29.38 -0.29 1.25
CA LEU A 128 30.05 -0.42 2.54
C LEU A 128 30.23 -1.89 2.95
N ALA A 129 29.19 -2.72 2.78
CA ALA A 129 29.28 -4.15 3.04
C ALA A 129 30.34 -4.83 2.14
N ALA A 130 30.35 -4.50 0.84
CA ALA A 130 31.34 -5.03 -0.10
C ALA A 130 32.77 -4.60 0.28
N LEU A 131 32.98 -3.34 0.67
CA LEU A 131 34.28 -2.86 1.14
C LEU A 131 34.73 -3.63 2.39
N LEU A 132 33.87 -3.82 3.39
CA LEU A 132 34.23 -4.59 4.59
C LEU A 132 34.72 -6.00 4.24
N VAL A 133 34.08 -6.67 3.29
CA VAL A 133 34.50 -8.01 2.84
C VAL A 133 35.83 -7.96 2.09
N VAL A 134 36.06 -6.97 1.22
CA VAL A 134 37.32 -6.86 0.45
C VAL A 134 38.51 -6.58 1.36
N TRP A 135 38.35 -5.74 2.38
CA TRP A 135 39.45 -5.33 3.27
C TRP A 135 39.80 -6.40 4.33
N PHE A 136 38.82 -7.14 4.83
CA PHE A 136 39.00 -8.09 5.94
C PHE A 136 38.81 -9.57 5.54
N GLY A 137 38.55 -9.86 4.26
CA GLY A 137 38.38 -11.22 3.76
C GLY A 137 37.24 -11.97 4.45
N ALA A 138 37.48 -13.23 4.84
CA ALA A 138 36.48 -14.06 5.51
C ALA A 138 35.98 -13.50 6.86
N VAL A 139 36.85 -12.77 7.58
CA VAL A 139 36.47 -12.10 8.84
C VAL A 139 35.48 -10.97 8.55
N GLY A 140 35.65 -10.26 7.43
CA GLY A 140 34.73 -9.22 6.99
C GLY A 140 33.30 -9.72 6.78
N ILE A 141 33.12 -10.95 6.30
CA ILE A 141 31.79 -11.58 6.11
C ILE A 141 31.09 -11.80 7.45
N ILE A 142 31.82 -12.33 8.43
CA ILE A 142 31.26 -12.59 9.77
C ILE A 142 30.89 -11.26 10.45
N VAL A 143 31.78 -10.26 10.36
CA VAL A 143 31.53 -8.93 10.92
C VAL A 143 30.31 -8.28 10.26
N ASP A 144 30.20 -8.31 8.93
CA ASP A 144 29.06 -7.76 8.20
C ASP A 144 27.75 -8.46 8.58
N ALA A 145 27.75 -9.80 8.66
CA ALA A 145 26.58 -10.56 9.08
C ALA A 145 26.13 -10.23 10.50
N VAL A 146 27.07 -10.14 11.46
CA VAL A 146 26.77 -9.75 12.85
C VAL A 146 26.25 -8.32 12.91
N LEU A 147 26.86 -7.40 12.17
CA LEU A 147 26.44 -6.01 12.12
C LEU A 147 25.03 -5.88 11.53
N ALA A 148 24.74 -6.59 10.44
CA ALA A 148 23.42 -6.62 9.82
C ALA A 148 22.35 -7.14 10.79
N VAL A 149 22.61 -8.25 11.50
CA VAL A 149 21.70 -8.79 12.52
C VAL A 149 21.49 -7.80 13.67
N ALA A 150 22.56 -7.17 14.16
CA ALA A 150 22.47 -6.16 15.21
C ALA A 150 21.63 -4.95 14.77
N ILE A 151 21.85 -4.45 13.56
CA ILE A 151 21.06 -3.34 12.99
C ILE A 151 19.58 -3.73 12.88
N VAL A 152 19.27 -4.91 12.33
CA VAL A 152 17.89 -5.40 12.20
C VAL A 152 17.23 -5.53 13.57
N LEU A 153 17.92 -6.10 14.57
CA LEU A 153 17.41 -6.20 15.94
C LEU A 153 17.16 -4.83 16.56
N VAL A 154 18.10 -3.89 16.42
CA VAL A 154 17.94 -2.51 16.93
C VAL A 154 16.75 -1.82 16.25
N LEU A 155 16.61 -1.95 14.93
CA LEU A 155 15.47 -1.39 14.19
C LEU A 155 14.15 -2.02 14.63
N PHE A 156 14.13 -3.34 14.83
CA PHE A 156 12.94 -4.06 15.28
C PHE A 156 12.53 -3.63 16.70
N LEU A 157 13.49 -3.59 17.64
CA LEU A 157 13.26 -3.15 19.01
C LEU A 157 12.85 -1.67 19.07
N ARG A 158 13.44 -0.82 18.22
CA ARG A 158 13.04 0.58 18.10
C ARG A 158 11.64 0.71 17.50
N SER A 159 11.31 -0.09 16.49
CA SER A 159 9.99 -0.09 15.87
C SER A 159 8.90 -0.47 16.86
N ARG A 160 9.21 -1.33 17.85
CA ARG A 160 8.31 -1.69 18.94
C ARG A 160 8.05 -0.57 19.94
N ARG A 161 8.79 0.55 19.92
CA ARG A 161 8.55 1.69 20.83
C ARG A 161 7.41 2.60 20.39
N ASP A 162 7.07 2.59 19.10
CA ASP A 162 6.06 3.47 18.50
C ASP A 162 4.83 2.63 18.08
N GLU A 163 4.08 2.12 19.05
CA GLU A 163 3.15 1.03 18.80
C GLU A 163 1.88 1.44 18.04
N VAL A 164 1.88 1.11 16.75
CA VAL A 164 0.70 1.10 15.90
C VAL A 164 0.19 -0.34 15.86
N HIS A 165 -0.91 -0.62 16.58
CA HIS A 165 -1.49 -1.96 16.71
C HIS A 165 -2.81 -2.07 15.96
N ALA A 166 -3.31 -3.29 15.79
CA ALA A 166 -4.61 -3.57 15.16
C ALA A 166 -5.74 -2.67 15.69
N GLY A 167 -5.87 -2.53 17.01
CA GLY A 167 -6.95 -1.73 17.61
C GLY A 167 -6.91 -0.25 17.24
N ASN A 168 -5.73 0.36 17.10
CA ASN A 168 -5.61 1.79 16.80
C ASN A 168 -5.51 2.08 15.30
N ALA A 169 -5.07 1.12 14.49
CA ALA A 169 -4.99 1.28 13.04
C ALA A 169 -6.33 0.94 12.37
N MET A 170 -7.03 -0.09 12.86
CA MET A 170 -8.30 -0.54 12.27
C MET A 170 -9.47 0.31 12.72
N SER A 171 -9.52 0.79 13.97
CA SER A 171 -10.60 1.70 14.40
C SER A 171 -10.63 2.93 13.51
N GLU A 172 -9.46 3.52 13.26
CA GLU A 172 -9.31 4.64 12.37
C GLU A 172 -9.81 4.28 10.96
N VAL A 173 -9.26 3.25 10.31
CA VAL A 173 -9.67 2.89 8.95
C VAL A 173 -11.18 2.54 8.87
N ALA A 174 -11.74 1.91 9.91
CA ALA A 174 -13.16 1.60 10.02
C ALA A 174 -14.03 2.86 10.11
N ASP A 175 -13.60 3.91 10.83
CA ASP A 175 -14.30 5.20 10.86
C ASP A 175 -14.42 5.81 9.45
N SER A 176 -13.39 5.68 8.61
CA SER A 176 -13.46 6.12 7.20
C SER A 176 -14.50 5.32 6.40
N GLY A 177 -14.74 4.06 6.79
CA GLY A 177 -15.80 3.21 6.25
C GLY A 177 -17.21 3.58 6.76
N LEU A 178 -17.32 4.06 8.01
CA LEU A 178 -18.57 4.52 8.62
C LEU A 178 -19.00 5.92 8.17
N ALA A 179 -18.12 6.69 7.51
CA ALA A 179 -18.47 7.96 6.85
C ALA A 179 -19.43 7.81 5.63
N VAL A 180 -20.15 6.69 5.55
CA VAL A 180 -21.31 6.49 4.69
C VAL A 180 -22.53 6.98 5.48
N ASP A 181 -22.69 8.29 5.53
CA ASP A 181 -23.99 8.85 5.84
C ASP A 181 -24.84 8.69 4.57
N VAL A 182 -25.62 7.60 4.49
CA VAL A 182 -26.72 7.52 3.54
C VAL A 182 -27.80 8.39 4.14
N PRO A 183 -28.13 9.56 3.55
CA PRO A 183 -29.26 10.33 4.04
C PRO A 183 -30.48 9.39 4.03
N SER A 184 -31.10 9.21 5.19
CA SER A 184 -32.29 8.37 5.35
C SER A 184 -33.43 8.83 4.45
N ASP A 185 -33.37 10.10 4.03
CA ASP A 185 -34.27 10.72 3.07
C ASP A 185 -33.50 11.14 1.81
N PRO A 186 -33.52 10.33 0.73
CA PRO A 186 -32.89 10.72 -0.53
C PRO A 186 -33.58 11.98 -1.08
N PRO A 187 -32.82 12.94 -1.65
CA PRO A 187 -33.42 14.15 -2.19
C PRO A 187 -34.49 13.80 -3.25
N PRO A 188 -35.66 14.46 -3.23
CA PRO A 188 -36.79 14.06 -4.06
C PRO A 188 -36.40 14.03 -5.53
N THR A 189 -36.71 12.92 -6.19
CA THR A 189 -36.47 12.72 -7.62
C THR A 189 -37.17 13.80 -8.44
N ARG A 190 -36.69 14.07 -9.67
CA ARG A 190 -37.31 15.07 -10.57
C ARG A 190 -38.81 14.82 -10.77
N ARG A 191 -39.23 13.56 -10.76
CA ARG A 191 -40.64 13.15 -10.82
C ARG A 191 -41.40 13.56 -9.56
N GLN A 192 -40.88 13.24 -8.38
CA GLN A 192 -41.48 13.64 -7.10
C GLN A 192 -41.53 15.16 -6.92
N ARG A 193 -40.54 15.91 -7.43
CA ARG A 193 -40.58 17.38 -7.44
C ARG A 193 -41.67 17.92 -8.36
N ARG A 194 -41.86 17.31 -9.53
CA ARG A 194 -42.95 17.66 -10.46
C ARG A 194 -44.32 17.35 -9.85
N GLU A 195 -44.46 16.20 -9.21
CA GLU A 195 -45.71 15.78 -8.54
C GLU A 195 -46.02 16.69 -7.33
N LYS A 196 -45.02 17.04 -6.50
CA LYS A 196 -45.20 18.03 -5.41
C LYS A 196 -45.52 19.43 -5.93
N ALA A 197 -44.88 19.89 -7.00
CA ALA A 197 -45.18 21.19 -7.60
C ALA A 197 -46.59 21.23 -8.22
N ALA A 198 -47.03 20.13 -8.85
CA ALA A 198 -48.38 19.99 -9.38
C ALA A 198 -49.43 19.94 -8.26
N ALA A 199 -49.15 19.24 -7.15
CA ALA A 199 -50.02 19.18 -5.98
C ALA A 199 -50.14 20.53 -5.25
N ALA A 200 -49.04 21.28 -5.14
CA ALA A 200 -49.05 22.63 -4.57
C ALA A 200 -49.88 23.61 -5.41
N ALA A 201 -49.91 23.45 -6.73
CA ALA A 201 -50.75 24.24 -7.63
C ALA A 201 -52.26 23.93 -7.54
N HIS A 202 -52.64 22.80 -6.93
CA HIS A 202 -54.04 22.34 -6.81
C HIS A 202 -54.60 22.46 -5.40
N THR A 203 -53.88 23.08 -4.45
CA THR A 203 -54.42 23.33 -3.10
C THR A 203 -55.30 24.58 -3.16
N PRO A 204 -56.65 24.48 -3.07
CA PRO A 204 -57.50 25.65 -3.03
C PRO A 204 -57.21 26.44 -1.76
N THR A 205 -56.90 27.72 -1.89
CA THR A 205 -56.85 28.71 -0.81
C THR A 205 -58.20 28.73 -0.10
N ARG A 206 -58.31 28.00 1.00
CA ARG A 206 -59.50 27.97 1.83
C ARG A 206 -59.20 28.67 3.14
N GLU A 207 -59.15 29.99 3.10
CA GLU A 207 -59.41 30.90 4.23
C GLU A 207 -59.15 32.35 3.81
N GLU A 208 -60.22 33.07 3.47
CA GLU A 208 -60.40 34.49 3.80
C GLU A 208 -61.90 34.78 3.66
N ASP A 209 -62.67 34.38 4.68
CA ASP A 209 -64.05 34.82 4.88
C ASP A 209 -64.35 34.79 6.38
N ARG A 210 -63.86 35.82 7.09
CA ARG A 210 -64.36 36.31 8.39
C ARG A 210 -64.00 37.78 8.57
#